data_AF-A0A920TVU7-F1
#
_entry.id   AF-A0A920TVU7-F1
#
_cell.length_a   1.000
_cell.length_b   1.000
_cell.length_c   1.000
_cell.angle_alpha   90.00
_cell.angle_beta   90.00
_cell.angle_gamma   90.00
#
_symmetry.space_group_name_H-M   'P 1'
#
loop_
_entity.id
_entity.type
_entity.pdbx_description
1 polymer ?
#
loop_
_entity_poly.entity_id
_entity_poly.type
_entity_poly.pdbx_seq_one_letter_code
_entity_poly.pdbx_strand_id
1 'polypeptide(L)'
;MKSRDTFAPMGPWIVTADEISDPQSLPIKLWVNGELKQNFNSDDMAHKIPRIIEWVTSIHTLEPGDIVATGTNHRGLSALMDGDKVEMEIDGLGILHLGVKDDLKRTWLRETRLDRANNGLEGTTPQISGKYS
;
A
#
# COMPACT_ATOMS: atom_id res chain seq x y z
N MET A 1 -15.04 1.35 -4.04
CA MET A 1 -14.69 2.76 -4.35
C MET A 1 -13.39 3.09 -3.61
N LYS A 2 -12.36 3.57 -4.31
CA LYS A 2 -11.03 3.89 -3.72
C LYS A 2 -10.80 5.40 -3.49
N SER A 3 -11.71 6.25 -3.97
CA SER A 3 -11.59 7.71 -4.01
C SER A 3 -12.32 8.41 -2.86
N ARG A 4 -12.30 7.85 -1.65
CA ARG A 4 -12.87 8.50 -0.48
C ARG A 4 -11.84 9.41 0.18
N ASP A 5 -12.32 10.41 0.90
CA ASP A 5 -11.46 11.28 1.70
C ASP A 5 -10.53 10.42 2.57
N THR A 6 -9.26 10.83 2.63
CA THR A 6 -8.17 10.17 3.36
C THR A 6 -7.71 8.79 2.83
N PHE A 7 -8.18 8.29 1.69
CA PHE A 7 -7.83 6.95 1.16
C PHE A 7 -6.57 6.90 0.28
N ALA A 8 -5.90 8.04 0.09
CA ALA A 8 -4.61 8.13 -0.59
C ALA A 8 -3.63 8.95 0.28
N PRO A 9 -3.22 8.44 1.45
CA PRO A 9 -2.22 9.11 2.27
C PRO A 9 -0.87 9.11 1.54
N MET A 10 -0.17 10.25 1.59
CA MET A 10 1.10 10.49 0.90
C MET A 10 2.03 11.28 1.80
N GLY A 11 3.34 11.06 1.67
CA GLY A 11 4.37 11.70 2.47
C GLY A 11 5.44 10.71 2.93
N PRO A 12 6.25 11.06 3.95
CA PRO A 12 6.16 12.29 4.75
C PRO A 12 6.64 13.55 4.00
N TRP A 13 7.38 13.39 2.90
CA TRP A 13 7.84 14.46 2.01
C TRP A 13 8.02 13.90 0.59
N ILE A 14 8.39 14.77 -0.34
CA ILE A 14 8.80 14.39 -1.70
C ILE A 14 10.33 14.35 -1.71
N VAL A 15 10.89 13.28 -2.25
CA VAL A 15 12.32 13.17 -2.55
C VAL A 15 12.53 13.45 -4.04
N THR A 16 13.59 14.18 -4.37
CA THR A 16 13.91 14.51 -5.76
C THR A 16 14.52 13.31 -6.50
N ALA A 17 14.41 13.30 -7.83
CA ALA A 17 14.89 12.18 -8.63
C ALA A 17 16.41 11.99 -8.53
N ASP A 18 17.18 13.06 -8.30
CA ASP A 18 18.64 13.00 -8.16
C ASP A 18 19.12 12.46 -6.80
N GLU A 19 18.27 12.47 -5.77
CA GLU A 19 18.57 11.86 -4.46
C GLU A 19 18.45 10.33 -4.47
N ILE A 20 17.84 9.74 -5.50
CA ILE A 20 17.61 8.30 -5.63
C ILE A 20 18.37 7.75 -6.84
N SER A 21 19.41 6.96 -6.58
CA SER A 21 20.28 6.40 -7.62
C SER A 21 19.56 5.38 -8.52
N ASP A 22 18.72 4.52 -7.95
CA ASP A 22 17.90 3.56 -8.68
C ASP A 22 16.52 3.38 -8.01
N PRO A 23 15.44 3.96 -8.57
CA PRO A 23 14.10 3.82 -8.00
C PRO A 23 13.52 2.40 -8.17
N GLN A 24 14.17 1.53 -8.96
CA GLN A 24 13.82 0.12 -9.13
C GLN A 24 14.61 -0.80 -8.19
N SER A 25 15.29 -0.28 -7.16
CA SER A 25 16.04 -1.06 -6.17
C SER A 25 15.86 -0.52 -4.75
N LEU A 26 14.62 -0.29 -4.33
CA LEU A 26 14.30 0.28 -3.01
C LEU A 26 13.64 -0.76 -2.10
N PRO A 27 14.26 -1.11 -0.96
CA PRO A 27 13.58 -1.86 0.09
C PRO A 27 12.33 -1.12 0.60
N ILE A 28 11.21 -1.86 0.68
CA ILE A 28 9.91 -1.36 1.13
C ILE A 28 9.42 -2.26 2.26
N LYS A 29 9.04 -1.63 3.37
CA LYS A 29 8.48 -2.32 4.53
C LYS A 29 7.21 -1.62 5.00
N LEU A 30 6.27 -2.42 5.51
CA LEU A 30 5.06 -1.90 6.13
C LEU A 30 4.75 -2.68 7.40
N TRP A 31 4.44 -1.96 8.47
CA TRP A 31 4.01 -2.49 9.74
C TRP A 31 2.60 -2.04 10.08
N VAL A 32 1.88 -2.89 10.80
CA VAL A 32 0.61 -2.53 11.45
C VAL A 32 0.76 -2.87 12.92
N ASN A 33 0.68 -1.85 13.79
CA ASN A 33 0.90 -1.97 15.23
C ASN A 33 2.23 -2.68 15.58
N GLY A 34 3.29 -2.39 14.83
CA GLY A 34 4.62 -3.00 15.01
C GLY A 34 4.78 -4.40 14.40
N GLU A 35 3.71 -5.02 13.90
CA GLU A 35 3.79 -6.31 13.20
C GLU A 35 4.13 -6.08 11.72
N LEU A 36 5.23 -6.67 11.25
CA LEU A 36 5.67 -6.57 9.85
C LEU A 36 4.66 -7.29 8.94
N LYS A 37 3.98 -6.53 8.08
CA LYS A 37 2.99 -7.07 7.12
C LYS A 37 3.56 -7.19 5.73
N GLN A 38 4.34 -6.22 5.27
CA GLN A 38 4.97 -6.28 3.95
C GLN A 38 6.47 -6.04 4.05
N ASN A 39 7.24 -6.78 3.26
CA ASN A 39 8.70 -6.66 3.16
C ASN A 39 9.11 -7.14 1.76
N PHE A 40 9.41 -6.20 0.87
CA PHE A 40 9.75 -6.47 -0.53
C PHE A 40 10.66 -5.36 -1.07
N ASN A 41 11.03 -5.43 -2.34
CA ASN A 41 11.83 -4.41 -3.02
C ASN A 41 11.07 -3.89 -4.26
N SER A 42 11.33 -2.65 -4.69
CA SER A 42 10.71 -2.07 -5.89
C SER A 42 11.12 -2.77 -7.20
N ASP A 43 12.14 -3.63 -7.19
CA ASP A 43 12.47 -4.51 -8.31
C ASP A 43 11.38 -5.56 -8.63
N ASP A 44 10.52 -5.88 -7.66
CA ASP A 44 9.37 -6.80 -7.80
C ASP A 44 8.19 -6.17 -8.58
N MET A 45 8.32 -4.91 -9.01
CA MET A 45 7.32 -4.26 -9.86
C MET A 45 7.20 -4.96 -11.22
N ALA A 46 6.01 -5.46 -11.54
CA ALA A 46 5.72 -6.08 -12.85
C ALA A 46 5.94 -5.13 -14.04
N HIS A 47 5.78 -3.83 -13.83
CA HIS A 47 6.06 -2.78 -14.81
C HIS A 47 6.97 -1.72 -14.21
N LYS A 48 8.13 -1.47 -14.83
CA LYS A 48 9.07 -0.44 -14.38
C LYS A 48 8.50 0.96 -14.57
N ILE A 49 8.95 1.93 -13.76
CA ILE A 49 8.49 3.33 -13.82
C ILE A 49 8.48 3.92 -15.24
N PRO A 50 9.52 3.76 -16.10
CA PRO A 50 9.48 4.30 -17.47
C PRO A 50 8.33 3.73 -18.32
N ARG A 51 8.01 2.44 -18.16
CA ARG A 51 6.89 1.80 -18.86
C ARG A 51 5.54 2.29 -18.34
N ILE A 52 5.43 2.56 -17.04
CA ILE A 52 4.22 3.14 -16.46
C ILE A 52 3.99 4.54 -17.04
N ILE A 53 5.03 5.38 -17.10
CA ILE A 53 4.97 6.74 -17.66
C ILE A 53 4.61 6.71 -19.15
N GLU A 54 5.27 5.88 -19.95
CA GLU A 54 4.96 5.75 -21.39
C GLU A 54 3.51 5.28 -21.62
N TRP A 55 3.04 4.32 -20.83
CA TRP A 55 1.67 3.85 -20.97
C TRP A 55 0.63 4.92 -20.57
N VAL A 56 0.79 5.56 -19.41
CA VAL A 56 -0.20 6.57 -18.96
C VAL A 56 -0.23 7.77 -19.90
N THR A 57 0.93 8.20 -20.41
CA THR A 57 1.03 9.33 -21.35
C THR A 57 0.45 9.04 -22.73
N SER A 58 0.27 7.76 -23.09
CA SER A 58 -0.42 7.38 -24.34
C SER A 58 -1.93 7.66 -24.30
N ILE A 59 -2.52 7.84 -23.11
CA ILE A 59 -3.97 8.01 -22.90
C ILE A 59 -4.34 9.25 -22.07
N HIS A 60 -3.38 9.86 -21.37
CA HIS A 60 -3.61 11.01 -20.52
C HIS A 60 -2.38 11.94 -20.51
N THR A 61 -2.58 13.22 -20.77
CA THR A 61 -1.52 14.21 -20.58
C THR A 61 -1.21 14.33 -19.09
N LEU A 62 0.05 14.20 -18.71
CA LEU A 62 0.50 14.45 -17.34
C LEU A 62 0.86 15.93 -17.17
N GLU A 63 0.44 16.50 -16.05
CA GLU A 63 0.72 17.88 -15.65
C GLU A 63 1.68 17.91 -14.44
N PRO A 64 2.47 18.97 -14.25
CA PRO A 64 3.25 19.16 -13.03
C PRO A 64 2.35 19.10 -11.78
N GLY A 65 2.69 18.21 -10.86
CA GLY A 65 1.91 17.95 -9.65
C GLY A 65 1.06 16.67 -9.71
N ASP A 66 0.96 16.02 -10.87
CA ASP A 66 0.34 14.70 -10.98
C ASP A 66 1.11 13.63 -10.19
N ILE A 67 0.35 12.70 -9.61
CA ILE A 67 0.89 11.61 -8.80
C ILE A 67 0.45 10.28 -9.40
N VAL A 68 1.43 9.46 -9.77
CA VAL A 68 1.20 8.14 -10.35
C VAL A 68 1.50 7.06 -9.31
N ALA A 69 0.47 6.41 -8.79
CA ALA A 69 0.64 5.26 -7.90
C ALA A 69 1.08 4.02 -8.69
N THR A 70 2.25 3.46 -8.37
CA THR A 70 2.93 2.43 -9.17
C THR A 70 2.43 1.00 -8.95
N GLY A 71 1.46 0.82 -8.03
CA GLY A 71 0.87 -0.47 -7.71
C GLY A 71 1.14 -0.88 -6.27
N THR A 72 0.79 -2.13 -5.93
CA THR A 72 1.01 -2.70 -4.60
C THR A 72 1.48 -4.13 -4.75
N ASN A 73 2.40 -4.57 -3.89
CA ASN A 73 2.67 -5.98 -3.73
C ASN A 73 1.49 -6.63 -3.01
N HIS A 74 0.90 -7.68 -3.59
CA HIS A 74 -0.26 -8.34 -2.99
C HIS A 74 0.08 -9.21 -1.77
N ARG A 75 1.36 -9.50 -1.54
CA ARG A 75 1.81 -10.23 -0.35
C ARG A 75 1.71 -9.34 0.89
N GLY A 76 1.14 -9.88 1.95
CA GLY A 76 1.05 -9.18 3.24
C GLY A 76 -0.16 -8.26 3.42
N LEU A 77 -1.02 -8.11 2.41
CA LEU A 77 -2.23 -7.30 2.52
C LEU A 77 -3.24 -7.95 3.47
N SER A 78 -3.65 -7.21 4.49
CA SER A 78 -4.65 -7.59 5.48
C SER A 78 -5.55 -6.40 5.82
N ALA A 79 -6.66 -6.63 6.51
CA ALA A 79 -7.57 -5.56 6.91
C ALA A 79 -6.91 -4.62 7.93
N LEU A 80 -7.13 -3.32 7.73
CA LEU A 80 -6.88 -2.28 8.72
C LEU A 80 -8.16 -2.02 9.51
N MET A 81 -8.02 -1.82 10.82
CA MET A 81 -9.14 -1.64 11.74
C MET A 81 -8.99 -0.35 12.54
N ASP A 82 -10.08 0.09 13.15
CA ASP A 82 -10.07 1.29 14.00
C ASP A 82 -8.98 1.22 15.08
N GLY A 83 -8.22 2.31 15.22
CA GLY A 83 -7.12 2.41 16.17
C GLY A 83 -5.78 1.86 15.66
N ASP A 84 -5.75 1.24 14.49
CA ASP A 84 -4.48 0.75 13.90
C ASP A 84 -3.52 1.90 13.61
N LYS A 85 -2.26 1.66 13.93
CA LYS A 85 -1.13 2.49 13.52
C LYS A 85 -0.40 1.77 12.39
N VAL A 86 -0.29 2.43 11.25
CA VAL A 86 0.43 1.90 10.07
C VAL A 86 1.69 2.72 9.88
N GLU A 87 2.79 2.02 9.62
CA GLU A 87 4.09 2.62 9.33
C GLU A 87 4.56 2.04 8.00
N MET A 88 4.90 2.88 7.03
CA MET A 88 5.47 2.47 5.76
C MET A 88 6.83 3.12 5.61
N GLU A 89 7.86 2.31 5.45
CA GLU A 89 9.23 2.76 5.20
C GLU A 89 9.62 2.37 3.77
N ILE A 90 10.22 3.33 3.07
CA ILE A 90 10.91 3.08 1.81
C ILE A 90 12.32 3.65 1.97
N ASP A 91 13.33 2.84 1.69
CA ASP A 91 14.72 3.27 1.83
C ASP A 91 14.99 4.55 1.01
N GLY A 92 15.67 5.52 1.62
CA GLY A 92 15.89 6.85 1.04
C GLY A 92 14.68 7.79 1.02
N LEU A 93 13.45 7.33 1.25
CA LEU A 93 12.22 8.16 1.22
C LEU A 93 11.65 8.45 2.62
N GLY A 94 12.15 7.78 3.65
CA GLY A 94 11.73 7.97 5.03
C GLY A 94 10.52 7.10 5.41
N ILE A 95 9.85 7.48 6.51
CA ILE A 95 8.76 6.70 7.11
C ILE A 95 7.47 7.52 7.14
N LEU A 96 6.41 6.99 6.54
CA LEU A 96 5.05 7.51 6.60
C LEU A 96 4.29 6.83 7.75
N HIS A 97 3.81 7.62 8.72
CA HIS A 97 2.98 7.15 9.83
C HIS A 97 1.52 7.51 9.60
N LEU A 98 0.62 6.53 9.78
CA LEU A 98 -0.83 6.69 9.58
C LEU A 98 -1.59 6.15 10.78
N GLY A 99 -2.64 6.87 11.18
CA GLY A 99 -3.64 6.39 12.13
C GLY A 99 -4.94 6.03 11.42
N VAL A 100 -5.53 4.89 11.77
CA VAL A 100 -6.77 4.41 11.16
C VAL A 100 -7.94 4.71 12.09
N LYS A 101 -9.00 5.29 11.53
CA LYS A 101 -10.27 5.53 12.21
C LYS A 101 -11.41 4.93 11.40
N ASP A 102 -12.22 4.10 12.04
CA ASP A 102 -13.49 3.58 11.49
C ASP A 102 -14.62 3.84 12.48
N ASP A 103 -15.52 4.76 12.14
CA ASP A 103 -16.66 5.12 12.99
C ASP A 103 -17.63 3.94 13.19
N LEU A 104 -17.63 2.96 12.27
CA LEU A 104 -18.47 1.76 12.38
C LEU A 104 -17.83 0.65 13.21
N LYS A 105 -16.59 0.83 13.69
CA LYS A 105 -15.84 -0.12 14.52
C LYS A 105 -15.88 -1.55 13.97
N ARG A 106 -15.78 -1.70 12.65
CA ARG A 106 -15.83 -3.01 11.99
C ARG A 106 -14.54 -3.76 12.25
N THR A 107 -14.66 -5.08 12.35
CA THR A 107 -13.51 -5.96 12.57
C THR A 107 -13.48 -7.08 11.54
N TRP A 108 -12.27 -7.51 11.18
CA TRP A 108 -12.00 -8.60 10.24
C TRP A 108 -10.91 -9.49 10.84
N LEU A 109 -10.86 -10.74 10.37
CA LEU A 109 -9.66 -11.55 10.59
C LEU A 109 -8.47 -10.87 9.87
N ARG A 110 -7.27 -10.98 10.43
CA ARG A 110 -6.05 -10.37 9.85
C ARG A 110 -5.29 -11.31 8.92
N GLU A 111 -5.89 -12.44 8.54
CA GLU A 111 -5.32 -13.36 7.58
C GLU A 111 -5.13 -12.66 6.22
N THR A 112 -3.98 -12.89 5.59
CA THR A 112 -3.78 -12.48 4.20
C THR A 112 -4.46 -13.45 3.25
N ARG A 113 -4.62 -13.06 1.97
CA ARG A 113 -5.07 -14.01 0.93
C ARG A 113 -4.14 -15.22 0.80
N LEU A 114 -2.84 -15.03 1.03
CA LEU A 114 -1.85 -16.10 0.96
C LEU A 114 -2.02 -17.08 2.13
N ASP A 115 -2.23 -16.58 3.35
CA ASP A 115 -2.48 -17.43 4.53
C ASP A 115 -3.73 -18.29 4.33
N ARG A 116 -4.79 -17.68 3.80
CA ARG A 116 -6.03 -18.40 3.48
C ARG A 116 -5.81 -19.49 2.44
N ALA A 117 -5.13 -19.18 1.34
CA ALA A 117 -4.80 -20.16 0.30
C ALA A 117 -3.96 -21.32 0.86
N ASN A 118 -2.97 -21.03 1.72
CA ASN A 118 -2.16 -22.06 2.39
C ASN A 118 -2.99 -22.95 3.33
N ASN A 119 -4.07 -22.41 3.90
CA ASN A 119 -5.02 -23.15 4.72
C ASN A 119 -6.15 -23.80 3.92
N GLY A 120 -6.08 -23.82 2.58
CA GLY A 120 -7.11 -24.40 1.71
C GLY A 120 -8.42 -23.61 1.67
N LEU A 121 -8.40 -22.35 2.08
CA LEU A 121 -9.55 -21.45 2.09
C LEU A 121 -9.54 -20.55 0.86
N GLU A 122 -10.69 -20.41 0.20
CA GLU A 122 -10.86 -19.50 -0.92
C GLU A 122 -11.35 -18.11 -0.47
N GLY A 123 -11.21 -17.13 -1.38
CA GLY A 123 -11.79 -15.80 -1.24
C GLY A 123 -11.06 -14.85 -0.30
N THR A 124 -11.72 -13.75 0.02
CA THR A 124 -11.22 -12.73 0.96
C THR A 124 -11.52 -13.09 2.39
N THR A 125 -10.70 -12.56 3.28
CA THR A 125 -10.88 -12.67 4.73
C THR A 125 -12.24 -12.10 5.17
N PRO A 126 -13.07 -12.87 5.89
CA PRO A 126 -14.42 -12.44 6.25
C PRO A 126 -14.42 -11.35 7.32
N GLN A 127 -15.48 -10.55 7.33
CA GLN A 127 -15.78 -9.62 8.42
C GLN A 127 -16.25 -10.41 9.65
N ILE A 128 -15.77 -10.05 10.83
CA ILE A 128 -16.14 -10.68 12.11
C ILE A 128 -17.30 -9.92 12.76
N SER A 129 -17.25 -8.58 12.77
CA SER A 129 -18.28 -7.76 13.42
C SER A 129 -18.48 -6.40 12.76
N GLY A 130 -19.60 -5.76 13.08
CA GLY A 130 -19.96 -4.41 12.63
C GLY A 130 -21.02 -4.42 11.53
N LYS A 131 -21.24 -3.27 10.89
CA LYS A 131 -22.22 -3.18 9.81
C LYS A 131 -21.85 -4.17 8.69
N TYR A 132 -22.79 -5.03 8.29
CA TYR A 132 -22.66 -6.08 7.26
C TYR A 132 -21.86 -7.35 7.62
N SER A 133 -21.55 -7.59 8.91
CA SER A 133 -21.14 -8.92 9.38
C SER A 133 -22.30 -9.91 9.41
#